data_AF-A0A942FHQ0-F1
#
_entry.id   AF-A0A942FHQ0-F1
#
_cell.length_a   1.000
_cell.length_b   1.000
_cell.length_c   1.000
_cell.angle_alpha   90.00
_cell.angle_beta   90.00
_cell.angle_gamma   90.00
#
_symmetry.space_group_name_H-M   'P 1'
#
loop_
_entity.id
_entity.type
_entity.pdbx_description
1 polymer ?
#
loop_
_entity_poly.entity_id
_entity_poly.type
_entity_poly.pdbx_seq_one_letter_code
_entity_poly.pdbx_strand_id
1 'polypeptide(L)' 'MKLIFDPEALVEMREAAAFYEDCKPGLGRSFLDAVEVASAEIVKYPRMWRKIKGRFRRYLVQRFPYGMIYTPIE' A
#
# COMPACT_ATOMS: atom_id res chain seq x y z
N MET A 1 -2.80 -15.05 -7.15
CA MET A 1 -3.73 -13.91 -7.31
C MET A 1 -2.88 -12.68 -7.59
N LYS A 2 -3.23 -11.87 -8.61
CA LYS A 2 -2.38 -10.79 -9.12
C LYS A 2 -2.79 -9.46 -8.49
N LEU A 3 -1.82 -8.68 -8.00
CA LEU A 3 -2.03 -7.31 -7.58
C LEU A 3 -1.66 -6.37 -8.74
N ILE A 4 -2.52 -5.40 -9.00
CA ILE A 4 -2.32 -4.38 -10.04
C ILE A 4 -2.42 -3.03 -9.35
N PHE A 5 -1.36 -2.24 -9.44
CA PHE A 5 -1.39 -0.86 -8.97
C PHE A 5 -2.05 0.03 -10.02
N ASP A 6 -2.93 0.91 -9.57
CA ASP A 6 -3.32 2.06 -10.37
C ASP A 6 -2.07 2.91 -10.68
N PRO A 7 -1.92 3.44 -11.91
CA PRO A 7 -0.77 4.28 -12.25
C PRO A 7 -0.56 5.44 -11.28
N GLU A 8 -1.63 6.08 -10.80
CA GLU A 8 -1.55 7.17 -9.82
C GLU A 8 -1.05 6.66 -8.46
N ALA A 9 -1.54 5.50 -8.01
CA ALA A 9 -1.06 4.87 -6.78
C ALA A 9 0.42 4.47 -6.86
N LEU A 10 0.90 4.07 -8.04
CA LEU A 10 2.32 3.77 -8.27
C LEU A 10 3.19 5.03 -8.19
N VAL A 11 2.71 6.16 -8.72
CA VAL A 11 3.38 7.46 -8.62
C VAL A 11 3.42 7.90 -7.15
N GLU A 12 2.28 7.91 -6.46
CA GLU A 12 2.19 8.30 -5.04
C GLU A 12 3.14 7.46 -4.16
N MET A 13 3.18 6.15 -4.38
CA MET A 13 4.10 5.25 -3.66
C MET A 13 5.57 5.61 -3.89
N ARG A 14 5.95 5.94 -5.14
CA ARG A 14 7.34 6.31 -5.47
C ARG A 14 7.72 7.65 -4.87
N GLU A 15 6.82 8.63 -4.92
CA GLU A 15 7.03 9.95 -4.31
C GLU A 15 7.18 9.84 -2.79
N ALA A 16 6.33 9.05 -2.13
CA ALA A 16 6.44 8.79 -0.70
C ALA A 16 7.76 8.09 -0.33
N ALA A 17 8.19 7.10 -1.13
CA ALA A 17 9.47 6.44 -0.92
C ALA A 17 10.66 7.40 -1.06
N ALA A 18 10.65 8.26 -2.09
CA ALA A 18 11.69 9.27 -2.30
C ALA A 18 11.72 10.29 -1.15
N PHE A 19 10.56 10.81 -0.75
CA PHE A 19 10.44 11.73 0.38
C PHE A 19 11.04 11.15 1.67
N TYR A 20 10.73 9.89 1.97
CA TYR A 20 11.25 9.24 3.16
C TYR A 20 12.76 8.98 3.09
N GLU A 21 13.28 8.63 1.92
CA GLU A 21 14.72 8.46 1.72
C GLU A 21 15.49 9.76 1.95
N ASP A 22 14.96 10.89 1.46
CA ASP A 22 15.53 12.22 1.67
C ASP A 22 15.49 12.65 3.14
N CYS A 23 14.44 12.25 3.87
CA CYS A 23 14.32 12.51 5.30
C CYS A 23 15.37 11.75 6.13
N LYS A 24 15.64 10.49 5.77
CA LYS A 24 16.66 9.65 6.41
C LYS A 24 17.06 8.51 5.48
N PRO A 25 18.37 8.31 5.22
CA PRO A 25 18.85 7.17 4.45
C PRO A 25 18.31 5.84 4.96
N GLY A 26 17.74 5.03 4.06
CA GLY A 26 17.11 3.74 4.33
C GLY A 26 15.64 3.79 4.78
N LEU A 27 15.07 4.96 5.04
CA LEU A 27 13.66 5.08 5.43
C LEU A 27 12.72 4.92 4.22
N GLY A 28 13.13 5.34 3.03
CA GLY A 28 12.39 5.08 1.79
C GLY A 28 12.33 3.58 1.48
N ARG A 29 13.44 2.88 1.68
CA ARG A 29 13.45 1.41 1.59
C ARG A 29 12.51 0.76 2.61
N SER A 30 12.58 1.21 3.87
CA SER A 30 11.70 0.70 4.94
C SER A 30 10.22 0.93 4.62
N PHE A 31 9.88 2.04 3.97
CA PHE A 31 8.52 2.31 3.49
C PHE A 31 8.08 1.31 2.42
N LEU A 32 8.92 1.07 1.41
CA LEU A 32 8.62 0.09 0.35
C LEU A 32 8.46 -1.33 0.89
N ASP A 33 9.30 -1.74 1.83
CA ASP A 33 9.17 -3.06 2.49
C ASP A 33 7.82 -3.16 3.25
N ALA A 34 7.36 -2.09 3.90
CA ALA A 34 6.06 -2.06 4.57
C ALA A 34 4.88 -2.12 3.58
N VAL A 35 5.00 -1.50 2.41
CA VAL A 35 4.02 -1.60 1.33
C VAL A 35 3.99 -3.01 0.73
N GLU A 36 5.14 -3.67 0.61
CA GLU A 36 5.23 -5.05 0.14
C GLU A 36 4.54 -6.03 1.11
N VAL A 37 4.75 -5.86 2.42
CA VAL A 37 4.05 -6.65 3.46
C VAL A 37 2.53 -6.42 3.37
N ALA A 38 2.10 -5.16 3.25
CA ALA A 38 0.68 -4.84 3.08
C ALA A 38 0.10 -5.48 1.81
N SER A 39 0.84 -5.43 0.70
CA SER A 39 0.46 -6.05 -0.57
C SER A 39 0.29 -7.57 -0.45
N ALA A 40 1.24 -8.25 0.21
CA ALA A 40 1.19 -9.68 0.43
C ALA A 40 -0.04 -10.09 1.27
N GLU A 41 -0.33 -9.35 2.34
CA GLU A 41 -1.49 -9.58 3.20
C GLU A 41 -2.82 -9.34 2.46
N ILE A 42 -2.91 -8.28 1.66
CA ILE A 42 -4.08 -8.00 0.80
C ILE A 42 -4.29 -9.14 -0.21
N VAL A 43 -3.23 -9.63 -0.84
CA VAL A 43 -3.31 -10.75 -1.80
C VAL A 43 -3.72 -12.04 -1.10
N LYS A 44 -3.21 -12.30 0.11
CA LYS A 44 -3.54 -13.49 0.88
C LYS A 44 -4.98 -13.49 1.39
N TYR A 45 -5.47 -12.32 1.84
CA TYR A 45 -6.80 -12.16 2.43
C TYR A 45 -7.56 -10.96 1.85
N PRO A 46 -7.92 -10.98 0.57
CA PRO A 46 -8.45 -9.81 -0.15
C PRO A 46 -9.75 -9.26 0.44
N ARG A 47 -10.52 -10.08 1.16
CA ARG A 47 -11.82 -9.69 1.72
C ARG A 47 -11.81 -9.46 3.24
N MET A 48 -10.65 -9.57 3.90
CA MET A 48 -10.53 -9.50 5.37
C MET A 48 -10.84 -8.10 5.92
N TRP A 49 -10.30 -7.04 5.33
CA TRP A 49 -10.49 -5.67 5.83
C TRP A 49 -11.86 -5.10 5.50
N ARG A 50 -12.46 -4.32 6.41
CA ARG A 50 -13.80 -3.71 6.21
C ARG A 50 -13.83 -2.81 4.96
N LYS A 51 -14.97 -2.84 4.25
CA LYS A 51 -15.25 -1.85 3.20
C LYS A 51 -15.36 -0.46 3.81
N ILE A 52 -14.73 0.52 3.18
CA ILE A 52 -14.77 1.93 3.62
C ILE A 52 -15.73 2.79 2.79
N LYS A 53 -15.89 2.49 1.50
CA LYS A 53 -16.85 3.13 0.58
C LYS A 53 -17.08 2.23 -0.63
N GLY A 54 -18.34 1.86 -0.91
CA GLY A 54 -18.65 0.96 -2.02
C GLY A 54 -17.89 -0.36 -1.95
N ARG A 55 -17.13 -0.69 -3.01
CA ARG A 55 -16.28 -1.90 -3.09
C ARG A 55 -14.90 -1.76 -2.44
N PHE A 56 -14.48 -0.52 -2.13
CA PHE A 56 -13.13 -0.23 -1.67
C PHE A 56 -12.92 -0.61 -0.21
N ARG A 57 -11.72 -1.12 0.06
CA ARG A 57 -11.20 -1.50 1.38
C ARG A 57 -9.91 -0.72 1.62
N ARG A 58 -9.54 -0.57 2.90
CA ARG A 58 -8.31 0.10 3.31
C ARG A 58 -7.47 -0.81 4.19
N TYR A 59 -6.21 -0.99 3.82
CA TYR A 59 -5.18 -1.56 4.68
C TYR A 59 -4.29 -0.43 5.19
N LEU A 60 -4.01 -0.36 6.48
CA LEU A 60 -3.09 0.65 7.04
C LEU A 60 -1.66 0.14 6.94
N VAL A 61 -0.78 0.90 6.29
CA VAL A 61 0.63 0.54 6.17
C VAL A 61 1.28 0.70 7.54
N GLN A 62 1.79 -0.39 8.11
CA GLN A 62 2.34 -0.35 9.46
C GLN A 62 3.53 0.59 9.54
N ARG A 63 3.64 1.37 10.63
CA ARG A 63 4.72 2.34 10.91
C ARG A 63 4.77 3.57 10.00
N PHE A 64 3.88 3.67 9.01
CA PHE A 64 3.80 4.81 8.12
C PHE A 64 2.37 5.37 8.11
N PRO A 65 2.19 6.71 8.02
CA PRO A 65 0.87 7.35 7.99
C PRO A 65 0.17 7.20 6.63
N TYR A 66 0.20 6.00 6.03
CA TYR A 66 -0.35 5.70 4.71
C TYR A 66 -1.38 4.57 4.78
N GLY A 67 -2.34 4.58 3.85
CA GLY A 67 -3.32 3.52 3.70
C GLY A 67 -3.46 3.09 2.26
N MET A 68 -3.31 1.78 1.99
CA MET A 68 -3.57 1.23 0.66
C MET A 68 -5.07 1.05 0.46
N ILE A 69 -5.63 1.81 -0.49
CA ILE A 69 -7.02 1.65 -0.93
C ILE A 69 -7.06 0.62 -2.06
N TYR A 70 -7.87 -0.40 -1.90
CA TYR A 70 -7.91 -1.51 -2.87
C TYR A 70 -9.31 -2.09 -3.03
N THR A 71 -9.52 -2.83 -4.11
CA THR A 71 -10.72 -3.66 -4.32
C THR A 71 -10.29 -4.99 -4.92
N PRO A 72 -10.78 -6.13 -4.41
CA PRO A 72 -10.64 -7.40 -5.12
C PRO A 72 -11.34 -7.28 -6.49
N ILE A 73 -10.71 -7.81 -7.54
CA ILE A 73 -11.32 -7.98 -8.86
C ILE A 73 -12.02 -9.34 -8.85
N GLU A 74 -13.23 -9.42 -9.40
CA GLU A 74 -13.99 -10.67 -9.56
C GLU A 74 -13.52 -11.46 -10.78
#